data_AF-L1PCF3-F1
#
_entry.id   AF-L1PCF3-F1
#
_cell.length_a   1.000
_cell.length_b   1.000
_cell.length_c   1.000
_cell.angle_alpha   90.00
_cell.angle_beta   90.00
_cell.angle_gamma   90.00
#
_symmetry.space_group_name_H-M   'P 1'
#
loop_
_entity.id
_entity.type
_entity.pdbx_description
1 polymer ?
#
loop_
_entity_poly.entity_id
_entity_poly.type
_entity_poly.pdbx_seq_one_letter_code
_entity_poly.pdbx_strand_id
1 'polypeptide(L)' 'MKVETKYNAKQTVYFMHENKIKSGEIAVINIEVVANDNSINITYKIFNYQNDTFAESEIFSSKKELLDYLANN' A
#
# COMPACT_ATOMS: atom_id res chain seq x y z
N MET A 1 8.10 -21.24 -0.82
CA MET A 1 8.36 -19.79 -0.78
C MET A 1 7.45 -19.17 0.27
N LYS A 2 7.97 -18.25 1.09
CA LYS A 2 7.19 -17.49 2.07
C LYS A 2 7.07 -16.05 1.55
N VAL A 3 5.87 -15.49 1.55
CA VAL A 3 5.64 -14.07 1.22
C VAL A 3 5.23 -13.36 2.51
N GLU A 4 5.84 -12.21 2.77
CA GLU A 4 5.53 -11.34 3.91
C GLU A 4 5.09 -9.99 3.36
N THR A 5 4.00 -9.46 3.91
CA THR A 5 3.44 -8.16 3.53
C THR A 5 3.77 -7.17 4.64
N LYS A 6 4.05 -5.91 4.28
CA LYS A 6 4.34 -4.87 5.28
C LYS A 6 3.10 -4.50 6.10
N TYR A 7 1.92 -4.67 5.52
CA TYR A 7 0.65 -4.28 6.12
C TYR A 7 -0.38 -5.42 6.11
N ASN A 8 -1.32 -5.37 7.05
CA ASN A 8 -2.38 -6.36 7.23
C ASN A 8 -3.74 -5.86 6.73
N ALA A 9 -4.65 -6.79 6.42
CA ALA A 9 -6.05 -6.43 6.18
C ALA A 9 -6.64 -5.75 7.43
N LYS A 10 -7.53 -4.78 7.22
CA LYS A 10 -8.11 -3.91 8.26
C LYS A 10 -7.12 -2.99 8.98
N GLN A 11 -5.85 -2.95 8.58
CA GLN A 11 -4.92 -1.97 9.10
C GLN A 11 -5.18 -0.61 8.45
N THR A 12 -5.29 0.43 9.28
CA THR A 12 -5.35 1.81 8.81
C THR A 12 -3.98 2.24 8.28
N VAL A 13 -3.97 2.75 7.04
CA VAL A 13 -2.77 3.30 6.38
C VAL A 13 -3.05 4.70 5.84
N TYR A 14 -1.98 5.42 5.52
CA TYR A 14 -1.99 6.77 4.97
C TYR A 14 -1.37 6.77 3.58
N PHE A 15 -1.94 7.55 2.66
CA PHE A 15 -1.53 7.56 1.25
C PHE A 15 -1.92 8.89 0.60
N MET A 16 -1.32 9.16 -0.56
CA MET A 16 -1.69 10.30 -1.39
C MET A 16 -2.74 9.86 -2.42
N HIS A 17 -3.82 10.64 -2.52
CA HIS A 17 -4.84 10.46 -3.56
C HIS A 17 -5.41 11.81 -3.95
N GLU A 18 -5.44 12.10 -5.25
CA GLU A 18 -5.86 13.40 -5.80
C GLU A 18 -5.14 14.60 -5.12
N ASN A 19 -3.82 14.51 -4.97
CA ASN A 19 -2.98 15.52 -4.31
C ASN A 19 -3.36 15.85 -2.86
N LYS A 20 -4.10 14.95 -2.18
CA LYS A 20 -4.47 15.09 -0.78
C LYS A 20 -4.04 13.85 0.01
N ILE A 21 -3.61 14.09 1.25
CA ILE A 21 -3.36 13.00 2.20
C ILE A 21 -4.70 12.40 2.59
N LYS A 22 -4.85 11.10 2.39
CA LYS A 22 -5.99 10.29 2.81
C LYS A 22 -5.55 9.21 3.79
N SER A 23 -6.51 8.64 4.47
CA SER A 23 -6.33 7.44 5.27
C SER A 23 -7.51 6.49 5.08
N GLY A 24 -7.25 5.21 5.25
CA GLY A 24 -8.27 4.18 5.13
C GLY A 24 -7.74 2.82 5.54
N GLU A 25 -8.64 1.88 5.72
CA GLU A 25 -8.31 0.50 6.07
C GLU A 25 -8.00 -0.31 4.81
N ILE A 26 -6.99 -1.17 4.88
CA ILE A 26 -6.71 -2.13 3.82
C ILE A 26 -7.89 -3.10 3.70
N ALA A 27 -8.51 -3.11 2.53
CA ALA A 27 -9.63 -3.98 2.19
C ALA A 27 -9.15 -5.27 1.52
N VAL A 28 -8.17 -5.18 0.61
CA VAL A 28 -7.63 -6.32 -0.15
C VAL A 28 -6.12 -6.22 -0.21
N ILE A 29 -5.46 -7.36 -0.06
CA ILE A 29 -4.02 -7.53 -0.32
C ILE A 29 -3.90 -8.46 -1.53
N ASN A 30 -3.30 -7.97 -2.60
CA ASN A 30 -3.01 -8.76 -3.80
C ASN A 30 -1.52 -9.11 -3.80
N ILE A 31 -1.23 -10.39 -4.01
CA ILE A 31 0.13 -10.92 -4.12
C ILE A 31 0.22 -11.61 -5.47
N GLU A 32 1.01 -11.05 -6.36
CA GLU A 32 1.32 -11.64 -7.67
C GLU A 32 2.74 -12.21 -7.64
N VAL A 33 2.89 -13.45 -8.10
CA VAL A 33 4.19 -14.11 -8.23
C VAL A 33 4.46 -14.37 -9.71
N VAL A 34 5.48 -13.72 -10.26
CA VAL A 34 5.82 -13.83 -11.68
C VAL A 34 6.82 -14.97 -11.86
N ALA A 35 6.39 -16.08 -12.47
CA ALA A 35 7.20 -17.30 -12.57
C ALA A 35 8.49 -17.15 -13.41
N ASN A 36 8.55 -16.14 -14.28
CA ASN A 36 9.69 -15.93 -15.17
C ASN A 36 10.94 -15.42 -14.43
N ASP A 37 10.75 -14.53 -13.44
CA ASP A 37 11.84 -13.92 -12.67
C ASP A 37 11.74 -14.17 -11.16
N ASN A 38 10.74 -14.94 -10.73
CA ASN A 38 10.39 -15.19 -9.33
C ASN A 38 10.18 -13.91 -8.51
N SER A 39 9.79 -12.81 -9.16
CA SER A 39 9.45 -11.56 -8.46
C SER A 39 8.10 -11.70 -7.74
N ILE A 40 7.98 -10.98 -6.63
CA ILE A 40 6.73 -10.82 -5.89
C ILE A 40 6.30 -9.36 -6.05
N ASN A 41 5.08 -9.15 -6.52
CA ASN A 41 4.46 -7.83 -6.52
C ASN A 41 3.33 -7.81 -5.49
N ILE A 42 3.41 -6.90 -4.52
CA ILE A 42 2.43 -6.74 -3.45
C ILE A 42 1.73 -5.40 -3.65
N THR A 43 0.41 -5.45 -3.81
CA THR A 43 -0.43 -4.27 -3.93
C THR A 43 -1.63 -4.34 -3.01
N TYR A 44 -2.18 -3.18 -2.71
CA TYR A 44 -3.24 -3.00 -1.73
C TYR A 44 -4.43 -2.27 -2.34
N LYS A 45 -5.64 -2.66 -1.94
CA LYS A 45 -6.86 -1.88 -2.15
C LYS A 45 -7.37 -1.37 -0.82
N ILE A 46 -7.74 -0.09 -0.78
CA ILE A 46 -8.16 0.58 0.45
C ILE A 46 -9.69 0.70 0.45
N PHE A 47 -10.32 0.51 1.61
CA PHE A 47 -11.75 0.64 1.78
C PHE A 47 -12.21 2.06 1.40
N ASN A 48 -13.33 2.19 0.68
CA ASN A 48 -13.81 3.42 0.02
C ASN A 48 -12.94 3.94 -1.15
N TYR A 49 -11.85 3.26 -1.52
CA TYR A 49 -10.98 3.56 -2.67
C TYR A 49 -10.67 2.28 -3.48
N GLN A 50 -11.62 1.35 -3.55
CA GLN A 50 -11.39 -0.02 -4.04
C GLN A 50 -11.16 -0.11 -5.57
N ASN A 51 -11.45 0.98 -6.29
CA ASN A 51 -11.16 1.12 -7.71
C ASN A 51 -9.67 1.41 -7.96
N ASP A 52 -8.98 1.94 -6.95
CA ASP A 52 -7.56 2.22 -7.00
C ASP A 52 -6.75 1.05 -6.44
N THR A 53 -5.55 0.89 -6.95
CA THR A 53 -4.58 -0.10 -6.47
C THR A 53 -3.29 0.63 -6.14
N PHE A 54 -2.81 0.42 -4.92
CA PHE A 54 -1.65 1.10 -4.38
C PHE A 54 -0.50 0.10 -4.22
N ALA A 55 0.69 0.46 -4.67
CA ALA A 55 1.90 -0.30 -4.37
C ALA A 55 2.23 -0.20 -2.88
N GLU A 56 2.95 -1.21 -2.36
CA GLU A 56 3.39 -1.20 -0.95
C GLU A 56 4.22 0.04 -0.57
N SER A 57 4.93 0.62 -1.53
CA SER A 57 5.74 1.83 -1.36
C SER A 57 4.93 3.13 -1.33
N GLU A 58 3.66 3.10 -1.73
CA GLU A 58 2.79 4.29 -1.83
C GLU A 58 1.89 4.48 -0.59
N ILE A 59 1.90 3.49 0.31
CA ILE A 59 1.11 3.49 1.53
C ILE A 59 2.03 3.47 2.76
N PHE A 60 1.59 4.11 3.83
CA PHE A 60 2.40 4.37 5.03
C PHE A 60 1.63 3.99 6.29
N SER A 61 2.34 3.54 7.32
CA SER A 61 1.70 3.12 8.58
C SER A 61 1.19 4.32 9.38
N SER A 62 1.80 5.50 9.16
CA SER A 62 1.45 6.73 9.85
C SER A 62 1.50 7.94 8.91
N LYS A 63 0.74 8.98 9.26
CA LYS A 63 0.81 10.27 8.59
C LYS A 63 2.22 10.87 8.63
N LYS A 64 2.97 10.65 9.72
CA LYS A 64 4.33 11.13 9.88
C LYS A 64 5.25 10.52 8.83
N GLU A 65 5.23 9.19 8.69
CA GLU A 65 6.02 8.49 7.67
C GLU A 65 5.73 8.99 6.26
N LEU A 66 4.44 9.25 5.95
CA LEU A 66 4.06 9.81 4.67
C LEU A 66 4.63 11.22 4.46
N LEU A 67 4.52 12.10 5.47
CA LEU A 67 5.06 13.46 5.39
C LEU A 67 6.58 13.47 5.24
N ASP A 68 7.26 12.58 5.98
CA ASP A 68 8.70 12.40 5.89
C ASP A 68 9.08 11.90 4.47
N TYR A 69 8.30 10.99 3.89
CA TYR A 69 8.52 10.53 2.51
C TYR A 69 8.37 11.66 1.48
N LEU A 70 7.31 12.48 1.58
CA LEU A 70 7.05 13.60 0.68
C LEU A 70 8.05 14.75 0.80
N ALA A 71 8.71 14.89 1.95
CA ALA A 71 9.70 15.94 2.17
C ALA A 71 11.10 15.56 1.63
N ASN A 72 11.36 14.26 1.45
CA ASN A 72 12.68 13.73 1.14
C ASN A 72 12.76 13.02 -0.23
N ASN A 73 11.66 12.97 -0.98
CA ASN A 73 11.60 12.48 -2.36
C ASN A 73 10.94 13.54 -3.24
#